data_AF-A0A0J9XK46-F1
#
_entry.id   AF-A0A0J9XK46-F1
#
_cell.length_a   1.000
_cell.length_b   1.000
_cell.length_c   1.000
_cell.angle_alpha   90.00
_cell.angle_beta   90.00
_cell.angle_gamma   90.00
#
_symmetry.space_group_name_H-M   'P 1'
#
loop_
_entity.id
_entity.type
_entity.pdbx_description
1 polymer ?
#
loop_
_entity_poly.entity_id
_entity_poly.type
_entity_poly.pdbx_seq_one_letter_code
_entity_poly.pdbx_strand_id
1 'polypeptide(L)'
;MAPLPHLLKRDTTTDAAVAMMSAISNVIYNPYILALLFAAIVASLYYYRTRIFNPHGQYQWLTSFSLTRCRCGNNNNNNNNGPTASDSFLSDYEAGLSSANFDLLAHNIGTSGNSDTRAGLDGNAKQAIMRIMDERQISFDDARLIYTRAKMAESDINEDGTPNDPKALVFRSY
;
A
#
# COMPACT_ATOMS: atom_id res chain seq x y z
N MET A 1 21.37 -53.09 72.11
CA MET A 1 22.24 -51.99 71.65
C MET A 1 21.54 -51.37 70.45
N ALA A 2 20.75 -50.31 70.65
CA ALA A 2 20.00 -49.68 69.57
C ALA A 2 20.94 -48.75 68.77
N PRO A 3 20.92 -48.79 67.43
CA PRO A 3 21.77 -47.91 66.63
C PRO A 3 21.30 -46.46 66.74
N LEU A 4 22.25 -45.55 66.96
CA LEU A 4 22.05 -44.11 66.97
C LEU A 4 21.45 -43.63 65.64
N PRO A 5 20.44 -42.74 65.65
CA PRO A 5 19.96 -42.12 64.43
C PRO A 5 21.06 -41.20 63.88
N HIS A 6 21.61 -41.55 62.71
CA HIS A 6 22.49 -40.65 61.98
C HIS A 6 21.69 -39.39 61.62
N LEU A 7 22.11 -38.25 62.17
CA LEU A 7 21.56 -36.95 61.82
C LEU A 7 22.12 -36.58 60.44
N LEU A 8 21.35 -36.86 59.38
CA LEU A 8 21.56 -36.25 58.08
C LEU A 8 21.50 -34.74 58.25
N LYS A 9 22.63 -34.09 58.04
CA LYS A 9 22.75 -32.63 58.04
C LYS A 9 21.86 -32.12 56.91
N ARG A 10 20.78 -31.41 57.24
CA ARG A 10 19.92 -30.77 56.23
C ARG A 10 20.77 -29.75 55.47
N ASP A 11 21.03 -30.02 54.20
CA ASP A 11 21.73 -29.10 53.32
C ASP A 11 20.74 -28.02 52.87
N THR A 12 20.84 -26.85 53.52
CA THR A 12 19.99 -25.67 53.28
C THR A 12 20.01 -25.20 51.82
N THR A 13 21.02 -25.59 51.06
CA THR A 13 21.16 -25.32 49.61
C THR A 13 20.12 -26.06 48.79
N THR A 14 19.73 -27.27 49.18
CA THR A 14 18.72 -28.06 48.47
C THR A 14 17.31 -27.55 48.74
N ASP A 15 17.02 -27.16 49.99
CA ASP A 15 15.74 -26.55 50.37
C ASP A 15 15.53 -25.18 49.69
N ALA A 16 16.59 -24.36 49.61
CA ALA A 16 16.57 -23.10 48.89
C ALA A 16 16.35 -23.31 47.39
N ALA A 17 17.02 -24.30 46.78
CA ALA A 17 16.84 -24.63 45.37
C ALA A 17 15.40 -25.08 45.07
N VAL A 18 14.81 -25.94 45.90
CA VAL A 18 13.42 -26.41 45.73
C VAL A 18 12.42 -25.27 45.88
N ALA A 19 12.62 -24.37 46.85
CA ALA A 19 11.80 -23.18 47.02
C ALA A 19 11.86 -22.25 45.81
N MET A 20 13.07 -22.01 45.27
CA MET A 20 13.27 -21.20 44.06
C MET A 20 12.62 -21.84 42.83
N MET A 21 12.76 -23.16 42.63
CA MET A 21 12.12 -23.88 41.52
C MET A 21 10.60 -23.80 41.58
N SER A 22 10.00 -23.89 42.77
CA SER A 22 8.55 -23.75 42.95
C SER A 22 8.06 -22.32 42.68
N ALA A 23 8.82 -21.31 43.10
CA ALA A 23 8.49 -19.91 42.86
C ALA A 23 8.57 -19.57 41.36
N ILE A 24 9.59 -20.07 40.66
CA ILE A 24 9.75 -19.92 39.21
C ILE A 24 8.59 -20.59 38.48
N SER A 25 8.20 -21.80 38.89
CA SER A 25 7.05 -22.50 38.31
C SER A 25 5.75 -21.69 38.43
N ASN A 26 5.47 -21.13 39.62
CA ASN A 26 4.28 -20.30 39.83
C ASN A 26 4.27 -19.01 39.02
N VAL A 27 5.43 -18.41 38.77
CA VAL A 27 5.55 -17.22 37.92
C VAL A 27 5.35 -17.58 36.44
N ILE A 28 5.92 -18.69 35.97
CA ILE A 28 5.81 -19.15 34.59
C ILE A 28 4.38 -19.59 34.24
N TYR A 29 3.68 -20.28 35.16
CA TYR A 29 2.32 -20.79 34.94
C TYR A 29 1.21 -19.85 35.42
N ASN A 30 1.55 -18.61 35.77
CA ASN A 30 0.53 -17.63 36.14
C ASN A 30 -0.36 -17.33 34.90
N PRO A 31 -1.69 -17.55 35.00
CA PRO A 31 -2.60 -17.41 33.86
C PRO A 31 -2.60 -15.99 33.30
N TYR A 32 -2.35 -14.97 34.13
CA TYR A 32 -2.29 -13.58 33.68
C TYR A 32 -1.02 -13.31 32.85
N ILE A 33 0.12 -13.89 33.21
CA ILE A 33 1.38 -13.73 32.45
C ILE A 33 1.25 -14.41 31.09
N LEU A 34 0.69 -15.63 31.05
CA LEU A 34 0.42 -16.34 29.80
C LEU A 34 -0.56 -15.58 28.89
N ALA A 35 -1.61 -15.00 29.46
CA ALA A 35 -2.57 -14.18 28.72
C ALA A 35 -1.91 -12.93 28.10
N LEU A 36 -1.01 -12.26 28.84
CA LEU A 36 -0.26 -11.11 28.32
C LEU A 36 0.69 -11.48 27.18
N LEU A 37 1.41 -12.61 27.30
CA LEU A 37 2.28 -13.10 26.23
C LEU A 37 1.47 -13.49 24.99
N PHE A 38 0.33 -14.17 25.17
CA PHE A 38 -0.57 -14.51 24.07
C PHE A 38 -1.12 -13.24 23.39
N ALA A 39 -1.59 -12.26 24.17
CA ALA A 39 -2.06 -10.98 23.66
C ALA A 39 -0.96 -10.21 22.90
N ALA A 40 0.28 -10.23 23.41
CA ALA A 40 1.43 -9.63 22.74
C ALA A 40 1.76 -10.32 21.41
N ILE A 41 1.70 -11.66 21.35
CA ILE A 41 1.88 -12.43 20.11
C ILE A 41 0.76 -12.10 19.11
N VAL A 42 -0.49 -12.05 19.54
CA VAL A 42 -1.64 -11.69 18.68
C VAL A 42 -1.51 -10.25 18.16
N ALA A 43 -1.17 -9.29 19.02
CA ALA A 43 -0.96 -7.90 18.64
C ALA A 43 0.22 -7.75 17.68
N SER A 44 1.30 -8.49 17.92
CA SER A 44 2.48 -8.56 17.05
C SER A 44 2.12 -9.14 15.68
N LEU A 45 1.41 -10.27 15.62
CA LEU A 45 0.91 -10.85 14.37
C LEU A 45 -0.06 -9.91 13.65
N TYR A 46 -0.91 -9.20 14.38
CA TYR A 46 -1.79 -8.18 13.80
C TYR A 46 -1.00 -7.03 13.19
N TYR A 47 0.01 -6.53 13.91
CA TYR A 47 0.92 -5.47 13.46
C TYR A 47 1.75 -5.90 12.24
N TYR A 48 2.33 -7.10 12.28
CA TYR A 48 3.07 -7.64 11.14
C TYR A 48 2.16 -8.01 9.98
N ARG A 49 0.93 -8.48 10.21
CA ARG A 49 -0.05 -8.69 9.14
C ARG A 49 -0.40 -7.37 8.46
N THR A 50 -0.70 -6.32 9.24
CA THR A 50 -1.01 -4.99 8.69
C THR A 50 0.20 -4.32 8.04
N ARG A 51 1.43 -4.73 8.37
CA ARG A 51 2.66 -4.16 7.81
C ARG A 51 3.27 -4.95 6.65
N ILE A 52 3.12 -6.29 6.64
CA ILE A 52 3.75 -7.19 5.66
C ILE A 52 2.77 -7.56 4.54
N PHE A 53 1.48 -7.72 4.84
CA PHE A 53 0.45 -7.77 3.81
C PHE A 53 -0.02 -6.34 3.52
N ASN A 54 0.80 -5.58 2.82
CA ASN A 54 0.25 -4.75 1.76
C ASN A 54 -0.14 -5.75 0.66
N PRO A 55 -1.42 -6.13 0.48
CA PRO A 55 -1.81 -6.75 -0.77
C PRO A 55 -1.30 -5.82 -1.88
N HIS A 56 -0.40 -6.32 -2.71
CA HIS A 56 0.17 -5.55 -3.80
C HIS A 56 -0.96 -5.08 -4.70
N GLY A 57 -1.25 -3.77 -4.63
CA GLY A 57 -2.30 -3.16 -5.40
C GLY A 57 -3.69 -3.63 -5.01
N GLN A 58 -4.65 -2.84 -5.44
CA GLN A 58 -6.07 -3.15 -5.44
C GLN A 58 -6.79 -2.74 -4.14
N TYR A 59 -7.57 -1.67 -4.31
CA TYR A 59 -8.69 -1.22 -3.49
C TYR A 59 -8.40 -0.36 -2.24
N GLN A 60 -7.64 0.74 -2.39
CA GLN A 60 -7.84 1.91 -1.51
C GLN A 60 -8.89 2.87 -2.11
N TRP A 61 -10.13 2.40 -2.32
CA TRP A 61 -11.24 3.29 -2.73
C TRP A 61 -12.08 3.78 -1.53
N LEU A 62 -11.69 3.47 -0.28
CA LEU A 62 -12.52 3.77 0.91
C LEU A 62 -11.90 4.66 1.99
N THR A 63 -10.73 5.26 1.79
CA THR A 63 -10.21 6.25 2.76
C THR A 63 -9.93 7.60 2.11
N SER A 64 -10.97 8.13 1.46
CA SER A 64 -11.07 9.55 1.15
C SER A 64 -12.49 10.04 1.46
N PHE A 65 -12.91 9.93 2.73
CA PHE A 65 -13.81 10.94 3.28
C PHE A 65 -13.02 12.25 3.45
N SER A 66 -12.46 12.78 2.35
CA SER A 66 -12.29 14.21 2.27
C SER A 66 -13.72 14.73 2.11
N LEU A 67 -14.17 15.51 3.08
CA LEU A 67 -15.33 16.38 2.93
C LEU A 67 -15.00 17.45 1.88
N THR A 68 -14.73 17.02 0.64
CA THR A 68 -14.75 17.91 -0.50
C THR A 68 -16.22 18.18 -0.72
N ARG A 69 -16.70 19.28 -0.13
CA ARG A 69 -17.96 19.91 -0.53
C ARG A 69 -18.02 19.84 -2.05
N CYS A 70 -18.92 19.03 -2.60
CA CYS A 70 -19.30 19.13 -3.99
C CYS A 70 -19.86 20.55 -4.16
N ARG A 71 -19.00 21.46 -4.60
CA ARG A 71 -19.40 22.81 -4.97
C ARG A 71 -19.93 22.71 -6.38
N CYS A 72 -21.20 22.31 -6.50
CA CYS A 72 -21.97 22.48 -7.71
C CYS A 72 -22.11 23.99 -7.92
N GLY A 73 -21.44 24.53 -8.93
CA GLY A 73 -21.61 25.91 -9.40
C GLY A 73 -20.43 26.82 -9.10
N ASN A 74 -19.53 26.96 -10.08
CA ASN A 74 -19.46 28.22 -10.84
C ASN A 74 -18.62 27.99 -12.12
N ASN A 75 -19.25 28.17 -13.29
CA ASN A 75 -18.56 28.27 -14.58
C ASN A 75 -17.83 29.61 -14.64
N ASN A 76 -16.62 29.65 -14.11
CA ASN A 76 -15.65 30.67 -14.49
C ASN A 76 -14.54 29.98 -15.26
N ASN A 77 -14.60 30.14 -16.59
CA ASN A 77 -13.51 29.91 -17.53
C ASN A 77 -12.33 30.82 -17.14
N ASN A 78 -11.57 30.43 -16.13
CA ASN A 78 -10.25 30.97 -15.88
C ASN A 78 -9.28 29.81 -16.09
N ASN A 79 -8.64 29.83 -17.26
CA ASN A 79 -7.50 28.99 -17.66
C ASN A 79 -6.27 29.33 -16.81
N ASN A 80 -6.42 29.24 -15.49
CA ASN A 80 -5.33 29.35 -14.54
C ASN A 80 -5.06 27.94 -14.03
N ASN A 81 -4.31 27.17 -14.82
CA ASN A 81 -3.51 26.05 -14.32
C ASN A 81 -2.45 26.63 -13.36
N GLY A 82 -2.90 27.09 -12.19
CA GLY A 82 -2.03 27.23 -11.03
C GLY A 82 -1.68 25.82 -10.54
N PRO A 83 -0.44 25.56 -10.10
CA PRO A 83 -0.03 24.22 -9.70
C PRO A 83 -0.90 23.82 -8.51
N THR A 84 -1.88 22.98 -8.78
CA THR A 84 -2.63 22.33 -7.73
C THR A 84 -1.64 21.37 -7.07
N ALA A 85 -1.61 21.30 -5.74
CA ALA A 85 -0.65 20.46 -5.02
C ALA A 85 -0.74 18.94 -5.38
N SER A 86 -1.70 18.57 -6.25
CA SER A 86 -1.90 17.28 -6.92
C SER A 86 -1.09 17.06 -8.22
N ASP A 87 -0.25 18.00 -8.66
CA ASP A 87 0.52 17.88 -9.91
C ASP A 87 1.94 17.29 -9.70
N SER A 88 2.24 16.79 -8.51
CA SER A 88 3.53 16.16 -8.23
C SER A 88 3.50 14.66 -8.51
N PHE A 89 4.61 14.12 -9.05
CA PHE A 89 4.81 12.68 -9.23
C PHE A 89 4.62 11.88 -7.94
N LEU A 90 4.91 12.49 -6.78
CA LEU A 90 4.69 11.88 -5.48
C LEU A 90 3.20 11.68 -5.18
N SER A 91 2.36 12.69 -5.44
CA SER A 91 0.92 12.57 -5.29
C SER A 91 0.33 11.51 -6.23
N ASP A 92 0.85 11.40 -7.45
CA ASP A 92 0.40 10.39 -8.42
C ASP A 92 0.76 8.97 -7.95
N TYR A 93 1.96 8.82 -7.37
CA TYR A 93 2.39 7.57 -6.77
C TYR A 93 1.50 7.17 -5.56
N GLU A 94 1.21 8.12 -4.67
CA GLU A 94 0.31 7.91 -3.53
C GLU A 94 -1.12 7.58 -3.98
N ALA A 95 -1.58 8.15 -5.09
CA ALA A 95 -2.87 7.84 -5.70
C ALA A 95 -2.90 6.48 -6.44
N GLY A 96 -1.79 5.74 -6.48
CA GLY A 96 -1.71 4.44 -7.12
C GLY A 96 -1.59 4.49 -8.65
N LEU A 97 -1.20 5.63 -9.23
CA LEU A 97 -0.94 5.80 -10.67
C LEU A 97 0.47 5.29 -11.07
N SER A 98 0.89 4.17 -10.48
CA SER A 98 2.19 3.54 -10.75
C SER A 98 2.05 2.03 -10.89
N SER A 99 2.88 1.42 -11.73
CA SER A 99 2.91 -0.03 -11.95
C SER A 99 4.34 -0.52 -12.21
N ALA A 100 4.53 -1.83 -12.33
CA ALA A 100 5.84 -2.40 -12.68
C ALA A 100 6.37 -1.90 -14.04
N ASN A 101 5.46 -1.61 -14.98
CA ASN A 101 5.80 -1.08 -16.30
C ASN A 101 5.86 0.46 -16.33
N PHE A 102 5.44 1.11 -15.24
CA PHE A 102 5.34 2.56 -15.14
C PHE A 102 5.71 3.00 -13.73
N ASP A 103 7.01 3.10 -13.50
CA ASP A 103 7.58 3.50 -12.22
C ASP A 103 7.82 5.02 -12.17
N LEU A 104 7.16 5.67 -11.22
CA LEU A 104 7.31 7.10 -10.95
C LEU A 104 8.49 7.42 -10.01
N LEU A 105 8.91 6.46 -9.18
CA LEU A 105 9.92 6.67 -8.14
C LEU A 105 11.35 6.59 -8.67
N ALA A 106 11.65 5.65 -9.56
CA ALA A 106 13.03 5.38 -9.95
C ALA A 106 13.76 6.56 -10.61
N HIS A 107 13.04 7.39 -11.39
CA HIS A 107 13.68 8.43 -12.21
C HIS A 107 12.99 9.80 -12.19
N ASN A 108 11.75 9.92 -11.67
CA ASN A 108 10.99 11.18 -11.78
C ASN A 108 10.90 11.93 -10.43
N ILE A 109 10.73 11.21 -9.32
CA ILE A 109 10.73 11.80 -7.97
C ILE A 109 12.19 12.06 -7.58
N GLY A 110 12.55 13.34 -7.45
CA GLY A 110 13.91 13.89 -7.38
C GLY A 110 14.79 13.44 -6.20
N THR A 111 15.08 12.14 -6.10
CA THR A 111 16.08 11.59 -5.17
C THR A 111 17.50 11.69 -5.72
N SER A 112 17.68 11.89 -7.04
CA SER A 112 18.98 11.89 -7.72
C SER A 112 19.32 13.22 -8.41
N GLY A 113 19.09 14.37 -7.77
CA GLY A 113 19.64 15.68 -8.19
C GLY A 113 19.24 16.21 -9.58
N ASN A 114 18.45 15.48 -10.36
CA ASN A 114 18.03 15.81 -11.71
C ASN A 114 16.51 15.52 -11.80
N SER A 115 15.73 16.34 -11.11
CA SER A 115 14.27 16.22 -11.09
C SER A 115 13.71 16.38 -12.49
N ASP A 116 12.89 15.43 -12.93
CA ASP A 116 12.20 15.53 -14.22
C ASP A 116 11.25 16.74 -14.20
N THR A 117 11.41 17.64 -15.15
CA THR A 117 10.62 18.88 -15.29
C THR A 117 9.36 18.68 -16.14
N ARG A 118 9.15 17.49 -16.72
CA ARG A 118 7.95 17.18 -17.48
C ARG A 118 6.73 17.22 -16.57
N ALA A 119 5.63 17.78 -17.06
CA ALA A 119 4.38 18.01 -16.32
C ALA A 119 3.60 16.74 -15.93
N GLY A 120 4.21 15.55 -16.06
CA GLY A 120 3.54 14.29 -15.74
C GLY A 120 2.30 14.02 -16.61
N LEU A 121 1.38 13.22 -16.06
CA LEU A 121 0.11 12.86 -16.70
C LEU A 121 -0.86 14.06 -16.67
N ASP A 122 -1.64 14.29 -17.74
CA ASP A 122 -2.63 15.38 -17.79
C ASP A 122 -3.71 15.20 -16.71
N GLY A 123 -4.11 16.31 -16.05
CA GLY A 123 -5.06 16.28 -14.94
C GLY A 123 -6.43 15.69 -15.30
N ASN A 124 -6.93 15.94 -16.52
CA ASN A 124 -8.19 15.36 -16.96
C ASN A 124 -8.04 13.86 -17.23
N ALA A 125 -6.92 13.45 -17.81
CA ALA A 125 -6.60 12.04 -18.02
C ALA A 125 -6.46 11.28 -16.70
N LYS A 126 -5.80 11.86 -15.68
CA LYS A 126 -5.69 11.28 -14.34
C LYS A 126 -7.07 10.98 -13.74
N GLN A 127 -7.95 11.98 -13.72
CA GLN A 127 -9.29 11.83 -13.16
C GLN A 127 -10.11 10.77 -13.90
N ALA A 128 -10.01 10.70 -15.23
CA ALA A 128 -10.70 9.70 -16.01
C ALA A 128 -10.17 8.28 -15.74
N ILE A 129 -8.85 8.11 -15.61
CA ILE A 129 -8.22 6.83 -15.30
C ILE A 129 -8.61 6.37 -13.89
N MET A 130 -8.53 7.25 -12.89
CA MET A 130 -8.97 6.96 -11.52
C MET A 130 -10.43 6.52 -11.49
N ARG A 131 -11.31 7.22 -12.23
CA ARG A 131 -12.72 6.81 -12.35
C ARG A 131 -12.87 5.41 -12.94
N ILE A 132 -12.11 5.05 -13.98
CA ILE A 132 -12.16 3.70 -14.58
C ILE A 132 -11.65 2.65 -13.59
N MET A 133 -10.59 2.96 -12.82
CA MET A 133 -10.09 2.09 -11.76
C MET A 133 -11.16 1.84 -10.70
N ASP A 134 -11.87 2.89 -10.26
CA ASP A 134 -12.92 2.80 -9.25
C ASP A 134 -14.16 2.06 -9.76
N GLU A 135 -14.62 2.35 -10.98
CA GLU A 135 -15.81 1.73 -11.57
C GLU A 135 -15.62 0.23 -11.86
N ARG A 136 -14.43 -0.15 -12.34
CA ARG A 136 -14.16 -1.51 -12.83
C ARG A 136 -13.34 -2.36 -11.87
N GLN A 137 -12.79 -1.74 -10.81
CA GLN A 137 -11.96 -2.41 -9.82
C GLN A 137 -10.75 -3.12 -10.47
N ILE A 138 -10.08 -2.43 -11.40
CA ILE A 138 -8.95 -2.93 -12.18
C ILE A 138 -7.65 -2.21 -11.85
N SER A 139 -6.53 -2.75 -12.34
CA SER A 139 -5.21 -2.14 -12.16
C SER A 139 -5.03 -0.85 -12.97
N PHE A 140 -4.06 -0.02 -12.57
CA PHE A 140 -3.71 1.21 -13.30
C PHE A 140 -3.37 0.93 -14.77
N ASP A 141 -2.65 -0.16 -15.04
CA ASP A 141 -2.24 -0.53 -16.41
C ASP A 141 -3.44 -0.87 -17.30
N ASP A 142 -4.45 -1.52 -16.75
CA ASP A 142 -5.68 -1.84 -17.48
C ASP A 142 -6.55 -0.60 -17.67
N ALA A 143 -6.63 0.24 -16.64
CA ALA A 143 -7.42 1.47 -16.69
C ALA A 143 -6.86 2.46 -17.73
N ARG A 144 -5.53 2.66 -17.76
CA ARG A 144 -4.90 3.51 -18.79
C ARG A 144 -5.09 2.95 -20.20
N LEU A 145 -5.09 1.62 -20.36
CA LEU A 145 -5.32 0.97 -21.66
C LEU A 145 -6.74 1.25 -22.15
N ILE A 146 -7.74 1.07 -21.28
CA ILE A 146 -9.14 1.37 -21.60
C ILE A 146 -9.33 2.86 -21.94
N TYR A 147 -8.75 3.75 -21.13
CA TYR A 147 -8.81 5.19 -21.39
C TYR A 147 -8.21 5.56 -22.75
N THR A 148 -7.03 5.00 -23.07
CA THR A 148 -6.33 5.29 -24.32
C THR A 148 -7.10 4.77 -25.52
N ARG A 149 -7.64 3.55 -25.44
CA ARG A 149 -8.52 2.99 -26.50
C ARG A 149 -9.76 3.83 -26.72
N ALA A 150 -10.40 4.31 -25.65
CA ALA A 150 -11.56 5.19 -25.77
C ALA A 150 -11.21 6.51 -26.46
N LYS A 151 -10.05 7.11 -26.15
CA LYS A 151 -9.56 8.34 -26.78
C LYS A 151 -9.16 8.16 -28.24
N MET A 152 -8.59 7.01 -28.59
CA MET A 152 -8.31 6.64 -29.98
C MET A 152 -9.60 6.48 -30.78
N ALA A 153 -10.61 5.80 -30.22
CA ALA A 153 -11.90 5.63 -30.87
C ALA A 153 -12.63 6.97 -31.08
N GLU A 154 -12.56 7.90 -30.11
CA GLU A 154 -13.09 9.27 -30.26
C GLU A 154 -12.39 10.07 -31.37
N SER A 155 -11.18 9.68 -31.74
CA SER A 155 -10.35 10.34 -32.77
C SER A 155 -10.39 9.61 -34.12
N ASP A 156 -11.36 8.72 -34.36
CA ASP A 156 -11.45 7.87 -35.56
C ASP A 156 -10.17 7.04 -35.81
N ILE A 157 -9.57 6.51 -34.74
CA ILE A 157 -8.43 5.60 -34.81
C ILE A 157 -8.88 4.21 -34.36
N ASN A 158 -8.55 3.18 -35.16
CA ASN A 158 -8.81 1.79 -34.83
C ASN A 158 -8.00 1.32 -33.61
N GLU A 159 -8.44 0.20 -33.02
CA GLU A 159 -7.73 -0.46 -31.92
C GLU A 159 -6.28 -0.85 -32.28
N ASP A 160 -6.02 -1.12 -33.56
CA ASP A 160 -4.69 -1.41 -34.10
C ASP A 160 -3.80 -0.15 -34.26
N GLY A 161 -4.32 1.04 -33.94
CA GLY A 161 -3.62 2.32 -34.11
C GLY A 161 -3.66 2.88 -35.53
N THR A 162 -4.40 2.26 -36.44
CA THR A 162 -4.58 2.76 -37.81
C THR A 162 -5.68 3.82 -37.87
N PRO A 163 -5.48 4.95 -38.58
CA PRO A 163 -6.57 5.90 -38.83
C PRO A 163 -7.70 5.25 -39.64
N ASN A 164 -8.95 5.56 -39.32
CA ASN A 164 -10.13 5.17 -40.11
C ASN A 164 -10.40 6.07 -41.32
N ASP A 165 -9.53 7.06 -41.56
CA ASP A 165 -9.66 7.93 -42.73
C ASP A 165 -9.45 7.12 -44.02
N PRO A 166 -10.44 7.09 -44.95
CA PRO A 166 -10.29 6.43 -46.24
C PRO A 166 -9.16 6.99 -47.11
N LYS A 167 -8.63 8.18 -46.78
CA LYS A 167 -7.49 8.80 -47.45
C LYS A 167 -6.17 8.59 -46.71
N ALA A 168 -6.15 7.83 -45.62
CA ALA A 168 -4.93 7.55 -44.87
C ALA A 168 -3.92 6.77 -45.73
N LEU A 169 -2.73 7.34 -45.91
CA LEU A 169 -1.60 6.67 -46.53
C LEU A 169 -0.80 5.96 -45.44
N VAL A 170 -0.86 4.63 -45.40
CA VAL A 170 -0.09 3.80 -44.47
C VAL A 170 1.08 3.14 -45.18
N PHE A 171 2.29 3.31 -44.65
CA PHE A 171 3.49 2.66 -45.17
C PHE A 171 3.69 1.33 -44.46
N ARG A 172 3.72 0.21 -45.20
CA ARG A 172 4.11 -1.09 -44.66
C ARG A 172 5.61 -1.27 -44.79
N SER A 173 6.32 -1.56 -43.70
CA SER A 173 7.72 -1.99 -43.75
C SER A 173 7.77 -3.45 -44.19
N TYR A 174 8.51 -3.75 -45.26
CA TYR A 174 8.79 -5.10 -45.75
C TYR A 174 9.99 -5.71 -45.03
#